data_AF-A0AAV5VM18-F1
#
_entry.id   AF-A0AAV5VM18-F1
#
_cell.length_a   1.000
_cell.length_b   1.000
_cell.length_c   1.000
_cell.angle_alpha   90.00
_cell.angle_beta   90.00
_cell.angle_gamma   90.00
#
_symmetry.space_group_name_H-M   'P 1'
#
loop_
_entity.id
_entity.type
_entity.pdbx_description
1 polymer ?
#
loop_
_entity_poly.entity_id
_entity_poly.type
_entity_poly.pdbx_seq_one_letter_code
_entity_poly.pdbx_strand_id
1 'polypeptide(L)' 'IAPLSIGSSPTVSMDILEQHCTCGVCLDLFDSNINLPRSLHCGHTFCDRCIQHLKESEMGRERILRCPSCKST' A
#
# COMPACT_ATOMS: atom_id res chain seq x y z
N ILE A 1 -1.91 -50.65 -2.12
CA ILE A 1 -1.41 -49.56 -2.99
C ILE A 1 -2.13 -48.30 -2.51
N ALA A 2 -1.43 -47.44 -1.75
CA ALA A 2 -2.02 -46.25 -1.16
C ALA A 2 -2.31 -45.19 -2.24
N PRO A 3 -3.39 -44.40 -2.14
CA PRO A 3 -3.64 -43.32 -3.08
C PRO A 3 -2.64 -42.18 -2.83
N LEU A 4 -2.20 -41.55 -3.91
CA LEU A 4 -1.22 -40.47 -3.89
C LEU A 4 -1.82 -39.25 -3.19
N SER A 5 -1.28 -38.87 -2.02
CA SER A 5 -1.47 -37.53 -1.45
C SER A 5 -0.66 -36.54 -2.30
N ILE A 6 -1.27 -36.08 -3.39
CA ILE A 6 -0.80 -34.89 -4.09
C ILE A 6 -0.99 -33.70 -3.16
N GLY A 7 0.14 -33.14 -2.74
CA GLY A 7 0.24 -32.05 -1.79
C GLY A 7 -0.59 -30.84 -2.20
N SER A 8 -1.14 -30.19 -1.19
CA SER A 8 -1.89 -28.96 -1.23
C SER A 8 -1.29 -27.96 -2.21
N SER A 9 -2.05 -27.66 -3.27
CA SER A 9 -1.84 -26.46 -4.09
C SER A 9 -1.71 -25.25 -3.16
N PRO A 10 -0.74 -24.33 -3.36
CA PRO A 10 -0.85 -23.03 -2.72
C PRO A 10 -2.07 -22.37 -3.36
N THR A 11 -3.22 -22.48 -2.70
CA THR A 11 -4.24 -21.45 -2.82
C THR A 11 -3.50 -20.18 -2.44
N VAL A 12 -3.08 -19.39 -3.44
CA VAL A 12 -2.72 -18.01 -3.21
C VAL A 12 -3.98 -17.41 -2.62
N SER A 13 -4.04 -17.37 -1.29
CA SER A 13 -5.20 -16.94 -0.56
C SER A 13 -5.53 -15.55 -1.09
N MET A 14 -6.72 -15.39 -1.67
CA MET A 14 -7.21 -14.13 -2.24
C MET A 14 -7.02 -12.94 -1.25
N ASP A 15 -6.96 -13.25 0.05
CA ASP A 15 -6.64 -12.38 1.18
C ASP A 15 -5.29 -11.63 1.07
N ILE A 16 -4.26 -12.21 0.43
CA ILE A 16 -2.94 -11.58 0.30
C ILE A 16 -2.97 -10.42 -0.70
N LEU A 17 -3.79 -10.50 -1.76
CA LEU A 17 -3.85 -9.45 -2.77
C LEU A 17 -4.55 -8.18 -2.24
N GLU A 18 -5.50 -8.35 -1.32
CA GLU A 18 -6.28 -7.24 -0.74
C GLU A 18 -5.41 -6.32 0.14
N GLN A 19 -4.46 -6.89 0.90
CA GLN A 19 -3.52 -6.12 1.72
C GLN A 19 -2.61 -5.20 0.89
N HIS A 20 -2.31 -5.58 -0.35
CA HIS A 20 -1.39 -4.83 -1.23
C HIS A 20 -2.09 -3.73 -2.03
N CYS A 21 -3.42 -3.73 -2.01
CA CYS A 21 -4.27 -2.82 -2.78
C CYS A 21 -4.92 -1.75 -1.91
N THR A 22 -4.50 -1.55 -0.66
CA THR A 22 -5.05 -0.52 0.23
C THR A 22 -4.03 0.55 0.59
N CYS A 23 -4.52 1.76 0.87
CA CYS A 23 -3.70 2.86 1.31
C CYS A 23 -3.31 2.71 2.78
N GLY A 24 -2.02 2.67 3.12
CA GLY A 24 -1.55 2.61 4.52
C GLY A 24 -1.85 3.84 5.39
N VAL A 25 -2.57 4.86 4.87
CA VAL A 25 -2.97 6.07 5.62
C VAL A 25 -4.47 6.08 5.90
N CYS A 26 -5.32 5.97 4.87
CA CYS A 26 -6.77 5.96 5.04
C CYS A 26 -7.38 4.55 5.12
N LEU A 27 -6.58 3.52 4.83
CA LEU A 27 -6.98 2.11 4.79
C LEU A 27 -8.04 1.77 3.74
N ASP A 28 -8.34 2.70 2.82
CA ASP A 28 -9.22 2.46 1.68
C ASP A 28 -8.51 1.71 0.54
N LEU A 29 -9.29 0.96 -0.24
CA LEU A 29 -8.83 0.28 -1.45
C LEU A 29 -8.46 1.30 -2.54
N PHE A 30 -7.34 1.05 -3.21
CA PHE A 30 -6.92 1.79 -4.39
C PHE A 30 -7.89 1.57 -5.55
N ASP A 31 -8.22 2.65 -6.24
CA ASP A 31 -9.10 2.65 -7.39
C ASP A 31 -8.61 3.68 -8.42
N SER A 32 -9.06 3.58 -9.66
CA SER A 32 -8.66 4.49 -10.75
C SER A 32 -9.34 5.87 -10.69
N ASN A 33 -10.32 6.08 -9.80
CA ASN A 33 -11.08 7.34 -9.70
C ASN A 33 -10.69 8.15 -8.45
N ILE A 34 -10.96 7.61 -7.27
CA ILE A 34 -10.88 8.36 -5.99
C ILE A 34 -9.55 8.09 -5.28
N ASN A 35 -9.20 6.81 -5.14
CA ASN A 35 -8.03 6.36 -4.39
C ASN A 35 -6.88 5.99 -5.33
N LEU A 36 -6.51 6.92 -6.22
CA LEU A 36 -5.46 6.65 -7.21
C LEU A 36 -4.14 6.34 -6.50
N PRO A 37 -3.54 5.15 -6.69
CA PRO A 37 -2.31 4.78 -6.04
C PRO A 37 -1.16 5.59 -6.61
N ARG A 38 -0.32 6.14 -5.74
CA ARG A 38 0.82 6.96 -6.13
C ARG A 38 2.01 6.65 -5.24
N SER A 39 3.14 6.39 -5.87
CA SER A 39 4.35 5.95 -5.18
C SER A 39 5.24 7.14 -4.83
N LEU A 40 5.73 7.14 -3.60
CA LEU A 40 6.69 8.11 -3.09
C LEU A 40 8.11 7.74 -3.53
N HIS A 41 9.03 8.69 -3.39
CA HIS A 41 10.47 8.52 -3.61
C HIS A 41 11.10 7.35 -2.84
N CYS A 42 10.59 6.98 -1.66
CA CYS A 42 11.06 5.80 -0.91
C CYS A 42 10.35 4.48 -1.30
N GLY A 43 9.61 4.43 -2.42
CA GLY A 43 9.00 3.22 -2.97
C GLY A 43 7.65 2.81 -2.38
N HIS A 44 7.18 3.48 -1.32
CA HIS A 44 5.88 3.21 -0.71
C HIS A 44 4.74 3.89 -1.47
N THR A 45 3.59 3.22 -1.53
CA THR A 45 2.41 3.66 -2.31
C THR A 45 1.27 4.09 -1.39
N PHE A 46 0.67 5.24 -1.70
CA PHE A 46 -0.46 5.80 -0.96
C PHE A 46 -1.48 6.40 -1.92
N CYS A 47 -2.69 6.67 -1.42
CA CYS A 47 -3.74 7.32 -2.19
C CYS A 47 -3.34 8.75 -2.54
N ASP A 48 -3.66 9.24 -3.75
CA ASP A 48 -3.29 10.60 -4.17
C ASP A 48 -3.79 11.67 -3.20
N ARG A 49 -5.03 11.54 -2.72
CA ARG A 49 -5.61 12.43 -1.69
C ARG A 49 -4.76 12.46 -0.42
N CYS A 50 -4.29 11.30 0.02
CA CYS A 50 -3.46 11.15 1.20
C CYS A 50 -2.10 11.83 1.00
N ILE A 51 -1.51 11.69 -0.19
CA ILE A 51 -0.25 12.34 -0.55
C ILE A 51 -0.42 13.86 -0.60
N GLN A 52 -1.51 14.37 -1.17
CA GLN A 52 -1.79 15.82 -1.19
C GLN A 52 -1.91 16.38 0.23
N HIS A 53 -2.70 15.74 1.09
CA HIS A 53 -2.82 16.14 2.49
C HIS A 53 -1.47 16.12 3.23
N LEU A 54 -0.63 15.12 2.99
CA LEU A 54 0.72 15.06 3.56
C LEU A 54 1.59 16.23 3.09
N LYS A 55 1.47 16.64 1.82
CA LYS A 55 2.19 17.82 1.29
C LYS A 55 1.70 19.12 1.93
N GLU A 56 0.39 19.28 2.10
CA GLU A 56 -0.20 20.46 2.72
C GLU A 56 0.22 20.59 4.19
N SER A 57 0.25 19.47 4.93
CA SER A 57 0.70 19.44 6.32
C SER A 57 2.17 19.83 6.48
N GLU A 58 3.03 19.54 5.50
CA GLU A 58 4.47 19.80 5.57
C GLU A 58 4.87 21.16 4.96
N MET A 59 3.90 22.00 4.53
CA MET A 59 4.16 23.27 3.82
C MET A 59 5.00 24.30 4.61
N GLY A 60 5.22 24.07 5.91
CA GLY A 60 6.09 24.90 6.77
C GLY A 60 7.47 24.34 7.10
N ARG A 61 7.80 23.08 6.75
CA ARG A 61 8.98 22.40 7.30
C ARG A 61 9.67 21.52 6.27
N GLU A 62 10.59 22.12 5.51
CA GLU A 62 11.42 21.47 4.48
C GLU A 62 10.59 20.80 3.37
N ARG A 63 10.85 21.11 2.09
CA ARG A 63 10.01 20.64 0.95
C ARG A 63 10.00 19.11 0.71
N ILE A 64 10.43 18.30 1.68
CA ILE A 64 10.57 16.86 1.57
C ILE A 64 9.36 16.21 2.22
N LEU A 65 8.52 15.58 1.39
CA LEU A 65 7.41 14.75 1.88
C LEU A 65 7.98 13.55 2.64
N ARG A 66 7.71 13.51 3.95
CA ARG A 66 8.08 12.39 4.82
C ARG A 66 7.07 11.24 4.66
N CYS A 67 7.57 10.10 4.21
CA CYS A 67 6.73 8.92 4.05
C CYS A 67 6.35 8.35 5.44
N PRO A 68 5.05 8.13 5.72
CA PRO A 68 4.59 7.65 7.03
C PRO A 68 4.99 6.19 7.31
N SER A 69 5.31 5.41 6.28
CA SER A 69 5.74 4.01 6.39
C SER A 69 7.25 3.84 6.39
N CYS A 70 8.01 4.85 5.92
CA CYS A 70 9.47 4.83 5.96
C CYS A 70 9.93 5.13 7.41
N LYS A 71 9.80 4.13 8.30
CA LYS A 71 10.46 4.19 9.62
C LYS A 71 11.97 4.10 9.36
N SER A 72 12.71 5.18 9.65
CA SER A 72 14.16 5.07 9.78
C SER A 72 14.43 4.22 11.00
N THR A 73 14.90 2.98 10.81
CA THR A 73 15.66 2.28 11.85
C THR A 73 17.09 2.79 11.80
#